data_AF-A0AAU9EC64-F1
#
_entry.id   AF-A0AAU9EC64-F1
#
_cell.length_a   1.000
_cell.length_b   1.000
_cell.length_c   1.000
_cell.angle_alpha   90.00
_cell.angle_beta   90.00
_cell.angle_gamma   90.00
#
_symmetry.space_group_name_H-M   'P 1'
#
loop_
_entity.id
_entity.type
_entity.pdbx_description
1 polymer ?
#
loop_
_entity_poly.entity_id
_entity_poly.type
_entity_poly.pdbx_seq_one_letter_code
_entity_poly.pdbx_strand_id
1 'polypeptide(L)'
;MLLKVSEVAKRLLVDKISIIEVLIINKDELKEYIEKKSGVTYIREEGVKVISSIINGTYLEDTQSTIINDMNLNVHVNEVALEIDDSIDENIKIEEDYFRKIEEVSSLNESVNLLKTKLLNLDSILIRKNDAIMNYRNILLDDVQWISMLEEKLDYKFSNSGLDFTEGRSRGKLLDKLFVKNK
;
A
#
# COMPACT_ATOMS: atom_id res chain seq x y z
N MET A 1 22.35 0.13 14.75
CA MET A 1 21.33 0.00 15.83
C MET A 1 20.02 -0.45 15.18
N LEU A 2 19.22 -1.32 15.82
CA LEU A 2 17.94 -1.80 15.28
C LEU A 2 16.79 -1.20 16.09
N LEU A 3 15.88 -0.50 15.41
CA LEU A 3 14.75 0.19 16.02
C LEU A 3 13.43 -0.46 15.59
N LYS A 4 12.48 -0.61 16.51
CA LYS A 4 11.12 -1.05 16.17
C LYS A 4 10.41 0.05 15.39
N VAL A 5 9.44 -0.32 14.55
CA VAL A 5 8.53 0.65 13.89
C VAL A 5 7.96 1.69 14.86
N SER A 6 7.61 1.26 16.08
CA SER A 6 7.10 2.17 17.12
C SER A 6 8.13 3.17 17.64
N GLU A 7 9.41 2.82 17.62
CA GLU A 7 10.51 3.69 18.06
C GLU A 7 10.89 4.66 16.94
N VAL A 8 10.88 4.19 15.69
CA VAL A 8 11.09 5.03 14.51
C VAL A 8 9.99 6.08 14.37
N ALA A 9 8.73 5.69 14.54
CA ALA A 9 7.59 6.61 14.54
C ALA A 9 7.74 7.72 15.59
N LYS A 10 8.12 7.37 16.83
CA LYS A 10 8.39 8.34 17.90
C LYS A 10 9.55 9.28 17.56
N ARG A 11 10.62 8.75 16.97
CA ARG A 11 11.82 9.52 16.64
C ARG A 11 11.58 10.51 15.51
N LEU A 12 10.77 10.14 14.54
CA LEU A 12 10.42 10.99 13.40
C LEU A 12 9.18 11.86 13.67
N LEU A 13 8.57 11.77 14.85
CA LEU A 13 7.35 12.49 15.24
C LEU A 13 6.19 12.28 14.25
N VAL A 14 6.05 11.05 13.77
CA VAL A 14 4.99 10.65 12.83
C VAL A 14 4.22 9.44 13.35
N ASP A 15 3.03 9.23 12.79
CA ASP A 15 2.24 8.06 13.11
C ASP A 15 2.90 6.77 12.63
N LYS A 16 2.70 5.68 13.40
CA LYS A 16 3.19 4.35 13.00
C LYS A 16 2.67 3.92 11.63
N ILE A 17 1.46 4.37 11.28
CA ILE A 17 0.82 4.09 10.00
C ILE A 17 1.65 4.68 8.86
N SER A 18 2.13 5.92 8.99
CA SER A 18 2.98 6.57 7.99
C SER A 18 4.29 5.81 7.75
N ILE A 19 4.90 5.29 8.83
CA ILE A 19 6.09 4.43 8.69
C ILE A 19 5.75 3.14 7.94
N ILE A 20 4.61 2.51 8.25
CA ILE A 20 4.16 1.27 7.60
C ILE A 20 3.88 1.51 6.11
N GLU A 21 3.25 2.62 5.75
CA GLU A 21 2.99 3.00 4.36
C GLU A 21 4.28 3.15 3.57
N VAL A 22 5.28 3.85 4.13
CA VAL A 22 6.61 3.99 3.51
C VAL A 22 7.29 2.64 3.29
N LEU A 23 7.20 1.74 4.28
CA LEU A 23 7.76 0.39 4.19
C LEU A 23 7.06 -0.50 3.15
N ILE A 24 5.75 -0.30 2.94
CA ILE A 24 4.98 -1.03 1.91
C ILE A 24 5.32 -0.49 0.52
N ILE A 25 5.32 0.83 0.37
CA ILE A 25 5.53 1.51 -0.90
C ILE A 25 6.97 1.29 -1.42
N ASN A 26 7.97 1.44 -0.55
CA ASN A 26 9.39 1.40 -0.92
C ASN A 26 10.04 0.09 -0.46
N LYS A 27 9.28 -1.01 -0.55
CA LYS A 27 9.67 -2.32 0.00
C LYS A 27 11.00 -2.82 -0.57
N ASP A 28 11.25 -2.63 -1.86
CA ASP A 28 12.44 -3.14 -2.53
C ASP A 28 13.70 -2.36 -2.13
N GLU A 29 13.57 -1.04 -2.02
CA GLU A 29 14.64 -0.12 -1.62
C GLU A 29 14.99 -0.25 -0.13
N LEU A 30 13.98 -0.48 0.72
CA LEU A 30 14.19 -0.60 2.16
C LEU A 30 14.53 -2.02 2.60
N LYS A 31 14.51 -3.00 1.70
CA LYS A 31 14.65 -4.43 2.01
C LYS A 31 15.94 -4.75 2.78
N GLU A 32 17.03 -4.07 2.46
CA GLU A 32 18.34 -4.28 3.10
C GLU A 32 18.44 -3.65 4.49
N TYR A 33 17.57 -2.69 4.79
CA TYR A 33 17.54 -1.99 6.08
C TYR A 33 16.51 -2.56 7.06
N ILE A 34 15.71 -3.54 6.63
CA ILE A 34 14.62 -4.12 7.41
C ILE A 34 14.96 -5.54 7.86
N GLU A 35 14.79 -5.81 9.15
CA GLU A 35 14.86 -7.15 9.72
C GLU A 35 13.52 -7.54 10.37
N LYS A 36 13.03 -8.74 10.10
CA LYS A 36 11.86 -9.30 10.80
C LYS A 36 12.32 -10.36 11.80
N LYS A 37 12.00 -10.15 13.08
CA LYS A 37 12.28 -11.10 14.16
C LYS A 37 11.02 -11.31 14.98
N SER A 38 10.56 -12.57 15.07
CA SER A 38 9.37 -12.97 15.85
C SER A 38 8.11 -12.13 15.56
N GLY A 39 7.83 -11.86 14.28
CA GLY A 39 6.67 -11.07 13.86
C GLY A 39 6.81 -9.55 14.04
N VAL A 40 7.92 -9.07 14.62
CA VAL A 40 8.21 -7.64 14.79
C VAL A 40 9.15 -7.17 13.68
N THR A 41 8.83 -6.01 13.10
CA THR A 41 9.66 -5.35 12.08
C THR A 41 10.63 -4.38 12.76
N TYR A 42 11.92 -4.57 12.47
CA TYR A 42 13.03 -3.75 12.93
C TYR A 42 13.65 -3.04 11.73
N ILE A 43 14.09 -1.81 11.96
CA ILE A 43 14.65 -0.92 10.96
C ILE A 43 16.04 -0.52 11.44
N ARG A 44 17.03 -0.66 10.56
CA ARG A 44 18.40 -0.18 10.81
C ARG A 44 18.44 1.34 10.79
N GLU A 45 19.42 1.91 11.47
CA GLU A 45 19.61 3.36 11.57
C GLU A 45 19.71 4.05 10.20
N GLU A 46 20.36 3.40 9.25
CA GLU A 46 20.49 3.86 7.87
C GLU A 46 19.13 3.90 7.16
N GLY A 47 18.29 2.88 7.39
CA GLY A 47 16.92 2.84 6.87
C GLY A 47 16.01 3.91 7.48
N VAL A 48 16.26 4.32 8.73
CA VAL A 48 15.52 5.44 9.36
C VAL A 48 15.80 6.75 8.65
N LYS A 49 17.04 6.98 8.20
CA LYS A 49 17.39 8.18 7.42
C LYS A 49 16.67 8.18 6.08
N VAL A 50 16.69 7.05 5.36
CA VAL A 50 15.97 6.89 4.10
C VAL A 50 14.47 7.14 4.28
N ILE A 51 13.86 6.54 5.31
CA ILE A 51 12.44 6.76 5.65
C ILE A 51 12.17 8.23 5.97
N SER A 52 13.05 8.89 6.73
CA SER A 52 12.91 10.32 7.02
C SER A 52 12.95 11.17 5.75
N SER A 53 13.87 10.88 4.83
CA SER A 53 13.98 11.60 3.56
C SER A 53 12.77 11.36 2.66
N ILE A 54 12.21 10.16 2.66
CA ILE A 54 10.98 9.84 1.93
C ILE A 54 9.77 10.60 2.52
N ILE A 55 9.65 10.63 3.85
CA ILE A 55 8.55 11.30 4.54
C ILE A 55 8.60 12.82 4.36
N ASN A 56 9.81 13.40 4.42
CA ASN A 56 10.00 14.83 4.28
C ASN A 56 10.08 15.29 2.82
N GLY A 57 9.96 14.37 1.85
CA GLY A 57 10.02 14.69 0.42
C GLY A 57 11.43 15.05 -0.10
N THR A 58 12.47 14.93 0.72
CA THR A 58 13.86 15.28 0.36
C THR A 58 14.64 14.15 -0.31
N TYR A 59 14.00 13.00 -0.55
CA TYR A 59 14.65 11.83 -1.18
C TYR A 59 15.25 12.11 -2.57
N LEU A 60 14.81 13.17 -3.26
CA LEU A 60 15.29 13.56 -4.58
C LEU A 60 16.42 14.60 -4.57
N GLU A 61 16.72 15.25 -3.43
CA GLU A 61 17.74 16.30 -3.38
C GLU A 61 19.17 15.75 -3.19
N ASP A 62 19.33 14.62 -2.49
CA ASP A 62 20.66 14.06 -2.19
C ASP A 62 21.29 13.29 -3.37
N THR A 63 20.48 12.80 -4.30
CA THR A 63 21.01 12.18 -5.54
C THR A 63 21.46 13.24 -6.56
N GLN A 64 20.97 14.48 -6.47
CA GLN A 64 21.42 15.59 -7.30
C GLN A 64 22.65 16.30 -6.72
N SER A 65 22.80 16.39 -5.39
CA SER A 65 23.97 17.03 -4.76
C SER A 65 25.29 16.30 -5.03
N THR A 66 25.23 14.99 -5.29
CA THR A 66 26.41 14.20 -5.68
C THR A 66 26.86 14.49 -7.13
N ILE A 67 25.94 14.96 -7.99
CA ILE A 67 26.26 15.30 -9.39
C ILE A 67 26.83 16.74 -9.50
N ILE A 68 26.42 17.64 -8.59
CA ILE A 68 26.82 19.06 -8.65
C ILE A 68 28.25 19.30 -8.14
N ASN A 69 28.75 18.48 -7.22
CA ASN A 69 30.09 18.68 -6.65
C ASN A 69 31.25 18.39 -7.62
N ASP A 70 31.01 17.66 -8.72
CA ASP A 70 32.01 17.44 -9.76
C ASP A 70 32.12 18.61 -10.76
N MET A 71 31.28 19.65 -10.65
CA MET A 71 31.24 20.79 -11.58
C MET A 71 31.79 22.11 -11.03
N ASN A 72 32.47 22.14 -9.88
CA ASN A 72 33.16 23.35 -9.43
C ASN A 72 34.50 23.54 -10.16
N LEU A 73 34.44 23.91 -11.44
CA LEU A 73 35.57 24.51 -12.15
C LEU A 73 35.66 26.00 -11.79
N ASN A 74 36.79 26.36 -11.17
CA ASN A 74 37.25 27.72 -10.91
C ASN A 74 36.93 28.70 -12.05
N VAL A 75 36.11 29.72 -11.77
CA VAL A 75 36.01 30.92 -12.62
C VAL A 75 36.65 32.09 -11.88
N HIS A 76 37.84 32.47 -12.34
CA HIS A 76 38.47 33.74 -12.06
C HIS A 76 37.70 34.83 -12.82
N VAL A 77 37.18 35.83 -12.10
CA VAL A 77 36.42 36.94 -12.69
C VAL A 77 37.40 37.91 -13.36
N ASN A 78 37.32 38.03 -14.68
CA ASN A 78 37.79 39.21 -15.41
C ASN A 78 36.59 39.85 -16.10
N GLU A 79 36.26 41.07 -15.72
CA GLU A 79 35.21 41.89 -16.33
C GLU A 79 35.61 42.30 -17.75
N VAL A 80 34.80 41.93 -18.74
CA VAL A 80 34.81 42.51 -20.09
C VAL A 80 33.37 42.85 -20.46
N ALA A 81 33.18 44.08 -20.94
CA ALA A 81 31.89 44.66 -21.34
C ALA A 81 31.20 43.83 -22.43
N LEU A 82 29.90 43.57 -22.27
CA LEU A 82 29.08 42.82 -23.23
C LEU A 82 28.30 43.78 -24.15
N GLU A 83 28.54 43.65 -25.45
CA GLU A 83 27.63 44.08 -26.50
C GLU A 83 26.39 43.17 -26.48
N ILE A 84 25.19 43.76 -26.63
CA ILE A 84 23.91 43.04 -26.57
C ILE A 84 23.73 42.25 -27.87
N ASP A 85 23.85 40.94 -27.76
CA ASP A 85 23.72 39.94 -28.82
C ASP A 85 22.30 39.37 -28.83
N ASP A 86 21.71 39.16 -30.02
CA ASP A 86 20.34 38.65 -30.23
C ASP A 86 20.10 37.25 -29.60
N SER A 87 21.17 36.60 -29.12
CA SER A 87 21.17 35.33 -28.38
C SER A 87 20.60 35.43 -26.96
N ILE A 88 20.44 36.64 -26.38
CA ILE A 88 19.90 36.83 -25.03
C ILE A 88 18.39 36.53 -24.97
N ASP A 89 17.62 36.96 -25.97
CA ASP A 89 16.16 36.76 -26.01
C ASP A 89 15.78 35.28 -26.19
N GLU A 90 16.61 34.50 -26.89
CA GLU A 90 16.40 33.06 -27.07
C GLU A 90 16.68 32.28 -25.77
N ASN A 91 17.73 32.68 -25.03
CA ASN A 91 18.05 32.10 -23.73
C ASN A 91 16.97 32.36 -22.67
N ILE A 92 16.41 33.57 -22.63
CA ILE A 92 15.30 33.91 -21.71
C ILE A 92 14.07 33.03 -21.99
N LYS A 93 13.76 32.80 -23.27
CA LYS A 93 12.61 31.98 -23.69
C LYS A 93 12.79 30.49 -23.36
N ILE A 94 14.03 29.98 -23.44
CA ILE A 94 14.37 28.62 -23.02
C ILE A 94 14.22 28.48 -21.50
N GLU A 95 14.64 29.49 -20.74
CA GLU A 95 14.54 29.50 -19.29
C GLU A 95 13.08 29.53 -18.80
N GLU A 96 12.23 30.36 -19.42
CA GLU A 96 10.79 30.40 -19.15
C GLU A 96 10.09 29.06 -19.48
N ASP A 97 10.45 28.40 -20.58
CA ASP A 97 9.90 27.08 -20.94
C ASP A 97 10.34 26.00 -19.95
N TYR A 98 11.57 26.10 -19.44
CA TYR A 98 12.10 25.21 -18.41
C TYR A 98 11.37 25.37 -17.08
N PHE A 99 11.15 26.61 -16.62
CA PHE A 99 10.37 26.89 -15.41
C PHE A 99 8.93 26.38 -15.52
N ARG A 100 8.28 26.58 -16.67
CA ARG A 100 6.92 26.06 -16.91
C ARG A 100 6.87 24.53 -16.85
N LYS A 101 7.85 23.85 -17.43
CA LYS A 101 7.94 22.38 -17.37
C LYS A 101 8.14 21.88 -15.94
N ILE A 102 8.92 22.58 -15.12
CA ILE A 102 9.08 22.24 -13.70
C ILE A 102 7.75 22.36 -12.94
N GLU A 103 6.98 23.42 -13.21
CA GLU A 103 5.67 23.61 -12.58
C GLU A 103 4.69 22.50 -13.00
N GLU A 104 4.67 22.14 -14.29
CA GLU A 104 3.85 21.04 -14.80
C GLU A 104 4.23 19.69 -14.16
N VAL A 105 5.53 19.38 -14.07
CA VAL A 105 6.03 18.17 -13.41
C VAL A 105 5.64 18.16 -11.92
N SER A 106 5.71 19.30 -11.25
CA SER A 106 5.33 19.43 -9.84
C SER A 106 3.83 19.15 -9.63
N SER A 107 2.98 19.75 -10.46
CA SER A 107 1.52 19.51 -10.44
C SER A 107 1.18 18.05 -10.77
N LEU A 108 1.89 17.45 -11.72
CA LEU A 108 1.71 16.05 -12.07
C LEU A 108 2.10 15.14 -10.91
N ASN A 109 3.21 15.45 -10.23
CA ASN A 109 3.66 14.70 -9.05
C ASN A 109 2.64 14.75 -7.90
N GLU A 110 2.06 15.93 -7.63
CA GLU A 110 0.97 16.07 -6.65
C GLU A 110 -0.24 15.20 -7.02
N SER A 111 -0.63 15.22 -8.30
CA SER A 111 -1.74 14.42 -8.81
C SER A 111 -1.48 12.91 -8.68
N VAL A 112 -0.26 12.46 -9.00
CA VAL A 112 0.17 11.07 -8.83
C VAL A 112 0.13 10.66 -7.37
N ASN A 113 0.61 11.51 -6.46
CA ASN A 113 0.58 11.23 -5.02
C ASN A 113 -0.86 11.12 -4.49
N LEU A 114 -1.75 12.02 -4.91
CA LEU A 114 -3.17 11.94 -4.55
C LEU A 114 -3.81 10.63 -5.05
N LEU A 115 -3.52 10.23 -6.30
CA LEU A 115 -4.03 8.98 -6.86
C LEU A 115 -3.49 7.76 -6.11
N LYS A 116 -2.22 7.79 -5.73
CA LYS A 116 -1.58 6.73 -4.93
C LYS A 116 -2.26 6.57 -3.57
N THR A 117 -2.54 7.67 -2.86
CA THR A 117 -3.28 7.63 -1.59
C THR A 117 -4.70 7.08 -1.76
N LYS A 118 -5.41 7.49 -2.82
CA LYS A 118 -6.75 6.96 -3.13
C LYS A 118 -6.72 5.46 -3.42
N LEU A 119 -5.72 4.98 -4.17
CA LEU A 119 -5.55 3.57 -4.47
C LEU A 119 -5.32 2.75 -3.20
N LEU A 120 -4.42 3.20 -2.32
CA LEU A 120 -4.15 2.53 -1.04
C LEU A 120 -5.39 2.46 -0.13
N ASN A 121 -6.20 3.52 -0.12
CA ASN A 121 -7.45 3.53 0.63
C ASN A 121 -8.45 2.50 0.05
N LEU A 122 -8.59 2.45 -1.27
CA LEU A 122 -9.44 1.46 -1.93
C LEU A 122 -9.00 0.03 -1.65
N ASP A 123 -7.68 -0.24 -1.69
CA ASP A 123 -7.13 -1.56 -1.33
C ASP A 123 -7.45 -1.93 0.12
N SER A 124 -7.32 -0.99 1.06
CA SER A 124 -7.71 -1.19 2.46
C SER A 124 -9.20 -1.51 2.63
N ILE A 125 -10.07 -0.86 1.86
CA ILE A 125 -11.51 -1.12 1.87
C ILE A 125 -11.80 -2.51 1.30
N LEU A 126 -11.14 -2.90 0.21
CA LEU A 126 -11.30 -4.22 -0.41
C LEU A 126 -10.90 -5.34 0.54
N ILE A 127 -9.77 -5.21 1.24
CA ILE A 127 -9.32 -6.18 2.24
C ILE A 127 -10.38 -6.35 3.34
N ARG A 128 -10.86 -5.25 3.92
CA ARG A 128 -11.90 -5.29 4.97
C ARG A 128 -13.20 -5.95 4.50
N LYS A 129 -13.60 -5.68 3.26
CA LYS A 129 -14.79 -6.31 2.66
C LYS A 129 -14.59 -7.81 2.45
N ASN A 130 -13.41 -8.24 1.98
CA ASN A 130 -13.09 -9.65 1.81
C ASN A 130 -13.10 -10.40 3.14
N ASP A 131 -12.54 -9.82 4.20
CA ASP A 131 -12.58 -10.40 5.55
C ASP A 131 -14.02 -10.57 6.05
N ALA A 132 -14.86 -9.55 5.85
CA ALA A 132 -16.27 -9.62 6.20
C ALA A 132 -17.01 -10.73 5.42
N ILE A 133 -16.75 -10.86 4.12
CA ILE A 133 -17.32 -11.93 3.28
C ILE A 133 -16.91 -13.31 3.81
N MET A 134 -15.63 -13.49 4.16
CA MET A 134 -15.15 -14.75 4.72
C MET A 134 -15.80 -15.06 6.07
N ASN A 135 -15.99 -14.06 6.92
CA ASN A 135 -16.69 -14.23 8.18
C ASN A 135 -18.15 -14.67 7.98
N TYR A 136 -18.89 -13.98 7.10
CA TYR A 136 -20.27 -14.38 6.77
C TYR A 136 -20.35 -15.77 6.15
N ARG A 137 -19.39 -16.14 5.31
CA ARG A 137 -19.30 -17.50 4.76
C ARG A 137 -19.17 -18.55 5.86
N ASN A 138 -18.34 -18.30 6.87
CA ASN A 138 -18.17 -19.24 7.99
C ASN A 138 -19.45 -19.37 8.82
N ILE A 139 -20.11 -18.25 9.15
CA ILE A 139 -21.40 -18.25 9.85
C ILE A 139 -22.43 -19.07 9.07
N LEU A 140 -22.55 -18.86 7.77
CA LEU A 140 -23.49 -19.62 6.92
C LEU A 140 -23.16 -21.12 6.88
N LEU A 141 -21.88 -21.49 6.91
CA LEU A 141 -21.48 -22.90 6.98
C LEU A 141 -21.88 -23.52 8.32
N ASP A 142 -21.70 -22.81 9.42
CA ASP A 142 -22.14 -23.25 10.75
C ASP A 142 -23.67 -23.41 10.79
N ASP A 143 -24.42 -22.44 10.26
CA ASP A 143 -25.88 -22.51 10.18
C ASP A 143 -26.36 -23.74 9.37
N VAL A 144 -25.71 -24.04 8.24
CA VAL A 144 -26.01 -25.22 7.42
C VAL A 144 -25.73 -26.52 8.19
N GLN A 145 -24.67 -26.58 9.00
CA GLN A 145 -24.40 -27.73 9.86
C GLN A 145 -25.47 -27.90 10.93
N TRP A 146 -25.88 -26.81 11.57
CA TRP A 146 -26.96 -26.82 12.57
C TRP A 146 -28.29 -27.29 11.97
N ILE A 147 -28.67 -26.79 10.80
CA ILE A 147 -29.87 -27.21 10.08
C ILE A 147 -29.80 -28.72 9.79
N SER A 148 -28.67 -29.20 9.27
CA SER A 148 -28.50 -30.63 8.94
C SER A 148 -28.68 -31.52 10.17
N MET A 149 -28.12 -31.13 11.33
CA MET A 149 -28.29 -31.88 12.58
C MET A 149 -29.75 -31.87 13.06
N LEU A 150 -30.46 -30.75 12.89
CA LEU A 150 -31.87 -30.66 13.28
C LEU A 150 -32.77 -31.50 12.37
N GLU A 151 -32.50 -31.51 11.06
CA GLU A 151 -33.20 -32.37 10.10
C GLU A 151 -33.02 -33.85 10.46
N GLU A 152 -31.80 -34.29 10.77
CA GLU A 152 -31.52 -35.67 11.20
C GLU A 152 -32.26 -36.04 12.49
N LYS A 153 -32.27 -35.15 13.50
CA LYS A 153 -33.02 -35.37 14.74
C LYS A 153 -34.52 -35.46 14.51
N LEU A 154 -35.05 -34.65 13.60
CA LEU A 154 -36.46 -34.71 13.22
C LEU A 154 -36.77 -36.04 12.52
N ASP A 155 -35.96 -36.43 11.53
CA ASP A 155 -36.10 -37.71 10.81
C ASP A 155 -36.09 -38.91 11.78
N TYR A 156 -35.19 -38.90 12.77
CA TYR A 156 -35.15 -39.93 13.81
C TYR A 156 -36.43 -40.00 14.65
N LYS A 157 -36.98 -38.85 15.05
CA LYS A 157 -38.25 -38.80 15.81
C LYS A 157 -39.45 -39.28 15.00
N PHE A 158 -39.53 -38.92 13.71
CA PHE A 158 -40.61 -39.39 12.83
C PHE A 158 -40.55 -40.90 12.62
N SER A 159 -39.35 -41.43 12.36
CA SER A 159 -39.12 -42.88 12.21
C SER A 159 -39.55 -43.67 13.45
N ASN A 160 -39.32 -43.12 14.65
CA ASN A 160 -39.69 -43.78 15.92
C ASN A 160 -41.13 -43.55 16.37
N SER A 161 -41.87 -42.64 15.74
CA SER A 161 -43.28 -42.35 16.10
C SER A 161 -44.29 -43.06 15.18
N GLY A 162 -43.84 -43.84 14.20
CA GLY A 162 -44.70 -44.58 13.28
C GLY A 162 -45.48 -43.70 12.29
N LEU A 163 -45.14 -42.41 12.20
CA LEU A 163 -45.73 -41.45 11.27
C LEU A 163 -44.84 -41.35 10.02
N ASP A 164 -45.20 -42.11 8.98
CA ASP A 164 -44.47 -42.11 7.71
C ASP A 164 -44.98 -41.00 6.78
N PHE A 165 -44.28 -39.86 6.74
CA PHE A 165 -44.53 -38.78 5.77
C PHE A 165 -43.58 -38.92 4.58
N THR A 166 -43.86 -39.88 3.71
CA THR A 166 -43.03 -40.20 2.53
C THR A 166 -43.21 -39.26 1.33
N GLU A 167 -44.18 -38.34 1.34
CA GLU A 167 -44.51 -37.55 0.14
C GLU A 167 -43.88 -36.14 0.05
N GLY A 168 -43.17 -35.65 1.07
CA GLY A 168 -42.74 -34.23 1.08
C GLY A 168 -41.25 -33.94 0.94
N ARG A 169 -40.35 -34.87 1.29
CA ARG A 169 -38.93 -34.55 1.46
C ARG A 169 -38.13 -34.95 0.24
N SER A 170 -37.83 -33.97 -0.62
CA SER A 170 -36.70 -34.01 -1.54
C SER A 170 -35.40 -34.13 -0.72
N ARG A 171 -35.11 -35.37 -0.33
CA ARG A 171 -33.96 -35.82 0.46
C ARG A 171 -32.67 -35.13 0.06
N GLY A 172 -31.98 -34.54 1.03
CA GLY A 172 -30.51 -34.54 1.12
C GLY A 172 -29.69 -33.95 -0.04
N LYS A 173 -30.27 -33.17 -0.97
CA LYS A 173 -29.51 -32.61 -2.11
C LYS A 173 -28.88 -31.26 -1.84
N LEU A 174 -29.02 -30.67 -0.65
CA LEU A 174 -28.48 -29.33 -0.40
C LEU A 174 -26.96 -29.34 -0.23
N LEU A 175 -26.43 -30.29 0.55
CA LEU A 175 -24.98 -30.43 0.78
C LEU A 175 -24.27 -30.88 -0.50
N ASP A 176 -24.76 -31.92 -1.19
CA ASP A 176 -24.16 -32.39 -2.44
C ASP A 176 -24.16 -31.32 -3.55
N LYS A 177 -25.16 -30.42 -3.59
CA LYS A 177 -25.17 -29.30 -4.55
C LYS A 177 -24.21 -28.17 -4.19
N LEU A 178 -23.91 -27.97 -2.90
CA LEU A 178 -23.00 -26.93 -2.42
C LEU A 178 -21.52 -27.34 -2.54
N PHE A 179 -21.20 -28.63 -2.41
CA PHE A 179 -19.82 -29.14 -2.44
C PHE A 179 -19.30 -29.60 -3.81
N VAL A 180 -20.16 -29.76 -4.82
CA VAL A 180 -19.74 -30.25 -6.16
C VAL A 180 -19.09 -29.18 -7.06
N LYS A 181 -19.12 -27.88 -6.68
CA LYS A 181 -18.58 -26.80 -7.54
C LYS A 181 -17.23 -26.18 -7.13
N ASN A 182 -16.50 -26.77 -6.17
CA ASN A 182 -15.16 -26.28 -5.80
C ASN A 182 -14.11 -27.40 -5.82
N LYS A 183 -13.89 -28.00 -6.99
CA LYS A 183 -12.66 -28.73 -7.33
C LYS A 183 -12.06 -28.11 -8.59
#